data_AF-A0A651G9K0-F1
#
_entry.id   AF-A0A651G9K0-F1
#
_cell.length_a   1.000
_cell.length_b   1.000
_cell.length_c   1.000
_cell.angle_alpha   90.00
_cell.angle_beta   90.00
_cell.angle_gamma   90.00
#
_symmetry.space_group_name_H-M   'P 1'
#
loop_
_entity.id
_entity.type
_entity.pdbx_description
1 polymer ?
#
loop_
_entity_poly.entity_id
_entity_poly.type
_entity_poly.pdbx_seq_one_letter_code
_entity_poly.pdbx_strand_id
1 'polypeptide(L)'
;MGYALILAVVVLVGSMIALAVLARRASTQAFVDGLDDFAQAPGPRRCELAAGVLRHLKRVDPPQRRQEIWDHIEMPLLEALPDCPPELKPILINRLDELYRSLKHRDYQRRIMTMRNSLVPPDTESA
;
A
#
# COMPACT_ATOMS: atom_id res chain seq x y z
N MET A 1 -31.62 -35.06 -13.50
CA MET A 1 -31.53 -34.00 -12.47
C MET A 1 -30.10 -33.60 -12.10
N GLY A 2 -29.11 -34.52 -12.06
CA GLY A 2 -27.71 -34.17 -11.70
C GLY A 2 -27.03 -33.12 -12.60
N TYR A 3 -27.26 -33.15 -13.91
CA TYR A 3 -26.66 -32.20 -14.85
C TYR A 3 -27.06 -30.73 -14.61
N ALA A 4 -28.31 -30.47 -14.23
CA ALA A 4 -28.78 -29.11 -13.95
C ALA A 4 -28.08 -28.52 -12.72
N LEU A 5 -27.79 -29.35 -11.72
CA LEU A 5 -27.09 -28.96 -10.49
C LEU A 5 -25.62 -28.65 -10.78
N ILE A 6 -24.96 -29.47 -11.61
CA ILE A 6 -23.58 -29.24 -12.05
C ILE A 6 -23.47 -27.93 -12.84
N LEU A 7 -24.39 -27.69 -13.78
CA LEU A 7 -24.40 -26.44 -14.56
C LEU A 7 -24.62 -25.21 -13.67
N ALA A 8 -25.55 -25.29 -12.71
CA ALA A 8 -25.78 -24.20 -11.76
C ALA A 8 -24.52 -23.87 -10.93
N VAL A 9 -23.79 -24.89 -10.45
CA VAL A 9 -22.53 -24.70 -9.71
C VAL A 9 -21.46 -24.08 -10.59
N VAL A 10 -21.28 -24.55 -11.83
CA VAL A 10 -20.27 -24.01 -12.76
C VAL A 10 -20.53 -22.53 -13.07
N VAL A 11 -21.79 -22.14 -13.31
CA VAL A 11 -22.16 -20.74 -13.56
C VAL A 11 -21.89 -19.87 -12.33
N LEU A 12 -22.22 -20.36 -11.13
CA LEU A 12 -22.03 -19.62 -9.89
C LEU A 12 -20.54 -19.41 -9.58
N VAL A 13 -19.72 -20.46 -9.75
CA VAL A 13 -18.26 -20.38 -9.60
C VAL A 13 -17.66 -19.47 -10.67
N GLY A 14 -18.08 -19.60 -11.93
CA GLY A 14 -17.62 -18.74 -13.02
C GLY A 14 -17.93 -17.26 -12.79
N SER A 15 -19.14 -16.95 -12.30
CA SER A 15 -19.55 -15.61 -11.91
C SER A 15 -18.69 -15.04 -10.78
N MET A 16 -18.46 -15.82 -9.72
CA MET A 16 -17.59 -15.38 -8.62
C MET A 16 -16.16 -15.10 -9.07
N ILE A 17 -15.60 -15.95 -9.95
CA ILE A 17 -14.26 -15.75 -10.50
C ILE A 17 -14.22 -14.48 -11.37
N ALA A 18 -15.21 -14.28 -12.24
CA ALA A 18 -15.29 -13.09 -13.08
C ALA A 18 -15.39 -11.80 -12.25
N LEU A 19 -16.24 -11.79 -11.22
CA LEU A 19 -16.36 -10.67 -10.27
C LEU A 19 -15.05 -10.42 -9.53
N ALA A 20 -14.36 -11.47 -9.06
CA ALA A 20 -13.08 -11.34 -8.39
C ALA A 20 -12.00 -10.74 -9.32
N VAL A 21 -11.97 -11.12 -10.60
CA VAL A 21 -11.04 -10.56 -11.59
C VAL A 21 -11.35 -9.09 -11.88
N LEU A 22 -12.61 -8.74 -12.06
CA LEU A 22 -13.03 -7.34 -12.27
C LEU A 22 -12.71 -6.46 -11.06
N ALA A 23 -13.01 -6.93 -9.85
CA ALA A 23 -12.69 -6.22 -8.62
C ALA A 23 -11.18 -6.02 -8.45
N ARG A 24 -10.36 -7.04 -8.80
CA ARG A 24 -8.90 -6.91 -8.80
C ARG A 24 -8.41 -5.87 -9.79
N ARG A 25 -8.94 -5.87 -11.03
CA ARG A 25 -8.56 -4.89 -12.06
C ARG A 25 -8.90 -3.46 -11.64
N ALA A 26 -10.11 -3.23 -11.14
CA ALA A 26 -10.53 -1.92 -10.64
C ALA A 26 -9.63 -1.43 -9.49
N SER A 27 -9.27 -2.32 -8.56
CA SER A 27 -8.34 -2.02 -7.46
C SER A 27 -6.93 -1.68 -7.97
N THR A 28 -6.42 -2.38 -8.99
CA THR A 28 -5.13 -2.08 -9.61
C THR A 28 -5.16 -0.71 -10.29
N GLN A 29 -6.23 -0.39 -11.00
CA GLN A 29 -6.35 0.91 -11.68
C GLN A 29 -6.42 2.06 -10.67
N ALA A 30 -7.25 1.94 -9.63
CA ALA A 30 -7.31 2.94 -8.55
C ALA A 30 -5.95 3.11 -7.83
N PHE A 31 -5.14 2.06 -7.76
CA PHE A 31 -3.80 2.15 -7.20
C PHE A 31 -2.83 2.90 -8.13
N VAL A 32 -2.91 2.68 -9.44
CA VAL A 32 -2.10 3.41 -10.43
C VAL A 32 -2.49 4.89 -10.43
N ASP A 33 -3.79 5.18 -10.47
CA ASP A 33 -4.30 6.57 -10.39
C ASP A 33 -3.83 7.24 -9.08
N GLY A 34 -3.87 6.51 -7.96
CA GLY A 34 -3.37 7.00 -6.67
C GLY A 34 -1.85 7.21 -6.61
N LEU A 35 -1.06 6.47 -7.38
CA LEU A 35 0.38 6.68 -7.53
C LEU A 35 0.67 7.96 -8.34
N ASP A 36 -0.07 8.17 -9.43
CA ASP A 36 0.05 9.37 -10.26
C ASP A 36 -0.37 10.62 -9.48
N ASP A 37 -1.46 10.53 -8.71
CA ASP A 37 -1.91 11.60 -7.81
C ASP A 37 -0.87 11.88 -6.72
N PHE A 38 -0.26 10.83 -6.14
CA PHE A 38 0.79 10.96 -5.13
C PHE A 38 2.03 11.67 -5.69
N ALA A 39 2.46 11.30 -6.90
CA ALA A 39 3.62 11.91 -7.56
C ALA A 39 3.41 13.41 -7.83
N GLN A 40 2.17 13.81 -8.14
CA GLN A 40 1.82 15.19 -8.53
C GLN A 40 1.36 16.06 -7.36
N ALA A 41 0.92 15.47 -6.24
CA ALA A 41 0.40 16.23 -5.10
C ALA A 41 1.51 17.01 -4.37
N PRO A 42 1.29 18.29 -3.99
CA PRO A 42 2.20 19.04 -3.13
C PRO A 42 1.89 18.89 -1.63
N GLY A 43 2.93 18.99 -0.81
CA GLY A 43 2.86 19.19 0.63
C GLY A 43 1.99 18.17 1.40
N PRO A 44 1.10 18.61 2.31
CA PRO A 44 0.40 17.74 3.26
C PRO A 44 -0.51 16.70 2.58
N ARG A 45 -1.08 17.03 1.41
CA ARG A 45 -1.92 16.12 0.62
C ARG A 45 -1.13 14.92 0.11
N ARG A 46 0.17 15.09 -0.18
CA ARG A 46 1.06 13.99 -0.56
C ARG A 46 1.17 12.97 0.58
N CYS A 47 1.17 13.42 1.83
CA CYS A 47 1.24 12.56 3.01
C CYS A 47 -0.05 11.73 3.21
N GLU A 48 -1.22 12.31 2.96
CA GLU A 48 -2.51 11.59 2.96
C GLU A 48 -2.53 10.49 1.89
N LEU A 49 -2.13 10.84 0.67
CA LEU A 49 -2.07 9.90 -0.46
C LEU A 49 -1.07 8.77 -0.20
N ALA A 50 0.07 9.08 0.43
CA ALA A 50 1.07 8.07 0.80
C ALA A 50 0.48 6.98 1.70
N ALA A 51 -0.35 7.33 2.68
CA ALA A 51 -0.99 6.34 3.56
C ALA A 51 -1.91 5.38 2.77
N GLY A 52 -2.56 5.89 1.72
CA GLY A 52 -3.31 5.09 0.75
C GLY A 52 -2.40 4.15 -0.05
N VAL A 53 -1.36 4.70 -0.68
CA VAL A 53 -0.38 3.94 -1.49
C VAL A 53 0.25 2.82 -0.67
N LEU A 54 0.72 3.07 0.56
CA LEU A 54 1.33 2.07 1.43
C LEU A 54 0.37 0.92 1.79
N ARG A 55 -0.92 1.23 2.01
CA ARG A 55 -1.95 0.21 2.28
C ARG A 55 -2.11 -0.75 1.12
N HIS A 56 -2.08 -0.23 -0.11
CA HIS A 56 -2.20 -1.05 -1.32
C HIS A 56 -0.90 -1.80 -1.62
N LEU A 57 0.25 -1.16 -1.41
CA LEU A 57 1.57 -1.74 -1.69
C LEU A 57 1.78 -3.08 -0.97
N LYS A 58 1.34 -3.21 0.29
CA LYS A 58 1.38 -4.48 1.04
C LYS A 58 0.73 -5.67 0.30
N ARG A 59 -0.33 -5.39 -0.47
CA ARG A 59 -1.16 -6.39 -1.18
C ARG A 59 -0.73 -6.65 -2.62
N VAL A 60 0.31 -5.97 -3.10
CA VAL A 60 0.81 -6.16 -4.46
C VAL A 60 1.62 -7.46 -4.53
N ASP A 61 1.22 -8.33 -5.44
CA ASP A 61 1.98 -9.50 -5.87
C ASP A 61 2.46 -9.31 -7.32
N PRO A 62 3.64 -9.86 -7.69
CA PRO A 62 4.56 -10.61 -6.85
C PRO A 62 5.40 -9.70 -5.93
N PRO A 63 6.04 -10.25 -4.87
CA PRO A 63 6.82 -9.47 -3.90
C PRO A 63 7.90 -8.56 -4.49
N GLN A 64 8.47 -8.92 -5.64
CA GLN A 64 9.46 -8.13 -6.39
C GLN A 64 8.85 -6.79 -6.85
N ARG A 65 7.61 -6.81 -7.31
CA ARG A 65 6.92 -5.59 -7.77
C ARG A 65 6.72 -4.58 -6.63
N ARG A 66 6.59 -5.05 -5.38
CA ARG A 66 6.55 -4.15 -4.21
C ARG A 66 7.84 -3.37 -4.02
N GLN A 67 8.97 -3.97 -4.37
CA GLN A 67 10.28 -3.33 -4.26
C GLN A 67 10.45 -2.26 -5.33
N GLU A 68 10.10 -2.58 -6.58
CA GLU A 68 10.11 -1.62 -7.69
C GLU A 68 9.23 -0.40 -7.37
N ILE A 69 8.01 -0.64 -6.89
CA ILE A 69 7.12 0.47 -6.50
C ILE A 69 7.70 1.23 -5.30
N TRP A 70 8.28 0.54 -4.30
CA TRP A 70 8.94 1.19 -3.17
C TRP A 70 10.02 2.17 -3.63
N ASP A 71 10.87 1.77 -4.57
CA ASP A 71 11.94 2.62 -5.09
C ASP A 71 11.41 3.88 -5.76
N HIS A 72 10.22 3.84 -6.37
CA HIS A 72 9.57 5.02 -6.94
C HIS A 72 8.91 5.92 -5.89
N ILE A 73 8.41 5.37 -4.78
CA ILE A 73 7.68 6.16 -3.78
C ILE A 73 8.54 6.65 -2.62
N GLU A 74 9.70 6.03 -2.37
CA GLU A 74 10.53 6.33 -1.21
C GLU A 74 10.95 7.79 -1.18
N MET A 75 11.54 8.30 -2.27
CA MET A 75 12.02 9.67 -2.32
C MET A 75 10.88 10.70 -2.22
N PRO A 76 9.79 10.61 -3.01
CA PRO A 76 8.68 11.53 -2.86
C PRO A 76 8.01 11.48 -1.48
N LEU A 77 8.02 10.32 -0.82
CA LEU A 77 7.51 10.18 0.54
C LEU A 77 8.40 10.88 1.54
N LEU A 78 9.73 10.70 1.46
CA LEU A 78 10.71 11.40 2.31
C LEU A 78 10.56 12.92 2.21
N GLU A 79 10.36 13.44 0.99
CA GLU A 79 10.11 14.86 0.75
C GLU A 79 8.80 15.35 1.39
N ALA A 80 7.78 14.49 1.50
CA ALA A 80 6.48 14.83 2.07
C ALA A 80 6.45 14.80 3.62
N LEU A 81 7.35 14.04 4.25
CA LEU A 81 7.37 13.84 5.71
C LEU A 81 7.45 15.12 6.54
N PRO A 82 8.28 16.14 6.22
CA PRO A 82 8.34 17.36 7.02
C PRO A 82 7.02 18.14 7.03
N ASP A 83 6.26 18.07 5.94
CA ASP A 83 4.97 18.76 5.78
C ASP A 83 3.78 17.92 6.30
N CYS A 84 4.06 16.76 6.89
CA CYS A 84 3.02 15.81 7.26
C CYS A 84 2.26 16.25 8.53
N PRO A 85 0.92 16.36 8.47
CA PRO A 85 0.08 16.63 9.64
C PRO A 85 0.35 15.64 10.78
N PRO A 86 0.37 16.10 12.05
CA PRO A 86 0.69 15.24 13.20
C PRO A 86 -0.29 14.06 13.35
N GLU A 87 -1.55 14.24 12.94
CA GLU A 87 -2.59 13.21 12.97
C GLU A 87 -2.31 12.03 12.02
N LEU A 88 -1.56 12.27 10.93
CA LEU A 88 -1.27 11.27 9.91
C LEU A 88 0.03 10.49 10.19
N LYS A 89 0.95 11.06 10.97
CA LYS A 89 2.20 10.39 11.39
C LYS A 89 1.97 9.00 12.00
N PRO A 90 1.07 8.79 12.98
CA PRO A 90 0.83 7.44 13.54
C PRO A 90 0.23 6.48 12.50
N ILE A 91 -0.59 6.99 11.57
CA ILE A 91 -1.14 6.17 10.49
C ILE A 91 -0.01 5.71 9.57
N LEU A 92 0.89 6.60 9.15
CA LEU A 92 2.04 6.26 8.32
C LEU A 92 2.99 5.29 9.01
N ILE A 93 3.31 5.50 10.28
CA ILE A 93 4.14 4.59 11.08
C ILE A 93 3.54 3.17 11.05
N ASN A 94 2.23 3.04 11.33
CA ASN A 94 1.56 1.74 11.31
C ASN A 94 1.62 1.11 9.90
N ARG A 95 1.39 1.88 8.84
CA ARG A 95 1.46 1.36 7.45
C ARG A 95 2.88 0.92 7.06
N LEU A 96 3.90 1.67 7.47
CA LEU A 96 5.29 1.30 7.28
C LEU A 96 5.65 0.03 8.05
N ASP A 97 5.18 -0.12 9.29
CA ASP A 97 5.36 -1.35 10.09
C ASP A 97 4.68 -2.58 9.45
N GLU A 98 3.48 -2.39 8.92
CA GLU A 98 2.78 -3.45 8.18
C GLU A 98 3.54 -3.85 6.90
N LEU A 99 4.07 -2.87 6.16
CA LEU A 99 4.87 -3.11 4.95
C LEU A 99 6.18 -3.83 5.30
N TYR A 100 6.89 -3.34 6.32
CA TYR A 100 8.13 -3.92 6.84
C TYR A 100 7.98 -5.42 7.14
N ARG A 101 6.92 -5.80 7.86
CA ARG A 101 6.64 -7.21 8.21
C ARG A 101 6.30 -8.08 7.00
N SER A 102 5.80 -7.48 5.93
CA SER A 102 5.40 -8.18 4.71
C SER A 102 6.54 -8.43 3.72
N LEU A 103 7.66 -7.71 3.89
CA LEU A 103 8.83 -7.80 3.02
C LEU A 103 9.80 -8.87 3.51
N LYS A 104 10.45 -9.55 2.56
CA LYS A 104 11.48 -10.57 2.85
C LYS A 104 12.91 -10.04 2.70
N HIS A 105 13.09 -8.88 2.06
CA HIS A 105 14.41 -8.35 1.72
C HIS A 105 14.89 -7.37 2.78
N ARG A 106 16.05 -7.66 3.38
CA ARG A 106 16.56 -6.93 4.55
C ARG A 106 16.89 -5.46 4.26
N ASP A 107 17.38 -5.15 3.07
CA ASP A 107 17.74 -3.75 2.74
C ASP A 107 16.52 -2.83 2.68
N TYR A 108 15.40 -3.30 2.11
CA TYR A 108 14.14 -2.56 2.10
C TYR A 108 13.56 -2.41 3.50
N GLN A 109 13.65 -3.47 4.31
CA GLN A 109 13.27 -3.41 5.71
C GLN A 109 14.05 -2.33 6.47
N ARG A 110 15.36 -2.23 6.25
CA ARG A 110 16.20 -1.18 6.86
C ARG A 110 15.76 0.22 6.40
N ARG A 111 15.58 0.43 5.10
CA ARG A 111 15.11 1.70 4.51
C ARG A 111 13.77 2.16 5.09
N ILE A 112 12.80 1.25 5.15
CA ILE A 112 11.48 1.51 5.76
C ILE A 112 11.63 1.86 7.24
N MET A 113 12.48 1.13 7.98
CA MET A 113 12.70 1.41 9.40
C MET A 113 13.35 2.79 9.62
N THR A 114 14.31 3.18 8.78
CA THR A 114 14.91 4.51 8.82
C THR A 114 13.86 5.60 8.59
N MET A 115 12.99 5.42 7.58
CA MET A 115 11.89 6.34 7.31
C MET A 115 10.89 6.40 8.47
N ARG A 116 10.51 5.25 9.03
CA ARG A 116 9.63 5.17 10.20
C ARG A 116 10.22 5.94 11.39
N ASN A 117 11.51 5.78 11.67
CA ASN A 117 12.16 6.47 12.79
C ASN A 117 12.19 7.99 12.59
N SER A 118 12.23 8.49 11.36
CA SER A 118 12.12 9.93 11.09
C SER A 118 10.74 10.53 11.42
N LEU A 119 9.71 9.68 11.55
CA LEU A 119 8.35 10.07 11.91
C LEU A 119 8.08 10.05 13.42
N VAL A 120 8.94 9.38 14.20
CA VAL A 120 8.80 9.29 15.66
C VAL A 120 9.36 10.58 16.27
N PRO A 121 8.55 11.38 16.98
CA PRO A 121 9.04 12.58 17.63
C PRO A 121 9.96 12.22 18.83
N PRO A 122 11.06 12.98 19.06
CA PRO A 122 12.13 12.64 20.00
C PRO A 122 11.69 12.57 21.47
N ASP A 123 10.51 13.06 21.78
CA ASP A 123 9.90 13.17 23.11
C ASP A 123 9.14 11.92 23.55
N THR A 124 9.07 10.87 22.72
CA THR A 124 8.41 9.59 23.07
C THR A 124 9.34 8.53 23.67
N GLU A 125 10.62 8.82 23.87
CA GLU A 125 11.63 7.89 24.44
C GLU A 125 11.74 7.96 25.98
N SER A 126 10.78 8.59 26.66
CA SER A 126 10.76 8.72 28.13
C SER A 126 9.34 8.56 28.70
N ALA A 127 8.80 7.35 28.60
CA ALA A 127 7.66 6.89 29.42
C ALA A 127 7.71 5.38 29.61
#